data_AF-A0A542S5P3-F1
#
_entry.id   AF-A0A542S5P3-F1
#
_cell.length_a   1.000
_cell.length_b   1.000
_cell.length_c   1.000
_cell.angle_alpha   90.00
_cell.angle_beta   90.00
_cell.angle_gamma   90.00
#
_symmetry.space_group_name_H-M   'P 1'
#
loop_
_entity.id
_entity.type
_entity.pdbx_description
1 polymer ?
#
loop_
_entity_poly.entity_id
_entity_poly.type
_entity_poly.pdbx_seq_one_letter_code
_entity_poly.pdbx_strand_id
1 'polypeptide(L)'
;MGEATTPLARTIDAFADARGEESDRAWAMGVCFALLARDVRHDLVREDLEQVLEVVREAEDSPEQLFGPAREHAAEVSARWDAEGRAVWSLEGVASVRDAVATGLYLSAIAAAGVWLVGLLRGESSWTIAHLLLACVGLAGAAGYVFWDRISRRRTTAVAVLATAAVVLGLSVALGPLLMLTHDAPWAEVPGAWLLPVEAAALCAAGLALDRAATDRAAGDSAGSPTDEEWARRLGGLLRGPGWRSDARVGELVAEARSHAAEGGRSLVEEFGRPEDYAARLGPDRARRRRLVGAALLVPAGLSLLLFADEHSWNSLGLAGLLGWMAWREYRG
;
A
#
# COMPACT_ATOMS: atom_id res chain seq x y z
N MET A 1 30.97 5.41 -4.07
CA MET A 1 29.70 5.19 -3.33
C MET A 1 28.81 4.37 -4.24
N GLY A 2 28.77 3.05 -4.05
CA GLY A 2 27.82 2.21 -4.79
C GLY A 2 26.45 2.34 -4.13
N GLU A 3 25.42 2.73 -4.88
CA GLU A 3 24.05 2.67 -4.40
C GLU A 3 23.72 1.21 -4.05
N ALA A 4 23.22 0.98 -2.85
CA ALA A 4 22.74 -0.32 -2.42
C ALA A 4 21.45 -0.65 -3.18
N THR A 5 21.58 -1.12 -4.43
CA THR A 5 20.46 -1.60 -5.25
C THR A 5 19.94 -2.91 -4.66
N THR A 6 18.63 -3.00 -4.44
CA THR A 6 18.00 -4.24 -3.94
C THR A 6 18.23 -5.40 -4.92
N PRO A 7 18.20 -6.67 -4.48
CA PRO A 7 18.34 -7.82 -5.40
C PRO A 7 17.33 -7.80 -6.54
N LEU A 8 16.09 -7.38 -6.28
CA LEU A 8 15.05 -7.23 -7.29
C LEU A 8 15.38 -6.11 -8.29
N ALA A 9 15.85 -4.95 -7.82
CA ALA A 9 16.27 -3.86 -8.70
C ALA A 9 17.40 -4.30 -9.65
N ARG A 10 18.40 -5.02 -9.11
CA ARG A 10 19.49 -5.60 -9.93
C ARG A 10 18.98 -6.58 -10.98
N THR A 11 17.95 -7.37 -10.66
CA THR A 11 17.33 -8.30 -11.60
C THR A 11 16.63 -7.55 -12.73
N ILE A 12 15.91 -6.47 -12.41
CA ILE A 12 15.24 -5.61 -13.40
C ILE A 12 16.26 -4.94 -14.32
N ASP A 13 17.34 -4.37 -13.75
CA ASP A 13 18.38 -3.71 -14.55
C ASP A 13 19.10 -4.72 -15.48
N ALA A 14 19.25 -5.98 -15.07
CA ALA A 14 19.88 -7.01 -15.87
C ALA A 14 19.11 -7.40 -17.15
N PHE A 15 17.84 -7.02 -17.29
CA PHE A 15 17.09 -7.18 -18.56
C PHE A 15 17.58 -6.20 -19.64
N ALA A 16 17.93 -4.96 -19.28
CA ALA A 16 18.54 -4.04 -20.25
C ALA A 16 19.89 -4.59 -20.74
N ASP A 17 20.68 -5.18 -19.84
CA ASP A 17 22.00 -5.71 -20.16
C ASP A 17 21.96 -6.99 -21.03
N ALA A 18 20.87 -7.76 -20.97
CA ALA A 18 20.77 -9.04 -21.68
C ALA A 18 20.83 -8.89 -23.21
N ARG A 19 20.16 -7.86 -23.74
CA ARG A 19 20.12 -7.56 -25.19
C ARG A 19 20.62 -6.16 -25.53
N GLY A 20 20.92 -5.33 -24.54
CA GLY A 20 21.29 -3.93 -24.72
C GLY A 20 20.10 -3.00 -25.01
N GLU A 21 18.87 -3.42 -24.69
CA GLU A 21 17.63 -2.68 -24.99
C GLU A 21 16.88 -2.24 -23.72
N GLU A 22 16.66 -0.92 -23.57
CA GLU A 22 15.94 -0.36 -22.41
C GLU A 22 14.46 -0.79 -22.36
N SER A 23 13.88 -1.19 -23.50
CA SER A 23 12.51 -1.74 -23.56
C SER A 23 12.35 -3.01 -22.73
N ASP A 24 13.40 -3.83 -22.62
CA ASP A 24 13.35 -5.10 -21.89
C ASP A 24 13.31 -4.83 -20.37
N ARG A 25 14.03 -3.80 -19.91
CA ARG A 25 13.93 -3.31 -18.52
C ARG A 25 12.56 -2.72 -18.23
N ALA A 26 11.99 -1.95 -19.17
CA ALA A 26 10.64 -1.42 -19.02
C ALA A 26 9.59 -2.54 -18.93
N TRP A 27 9.76 -3.62 -19.72
CA TRP A 27 8.92 -4.82 -19.64
C TRP A 27 9.04 -5.50 -18.27
N ALA A 28 10.26 -5.76 -17.79
CA ALA A 28 10.51 -6.40 -16.49
C ALA A 28 9.96 -5.57 -15.32
N MET A 29 10.12 -4.24 -15.38
CA MET A 29 9.52 -3.31 -14.44
C MET A 29 7.98 -3.37 -14.50
N GLY A 30 7.40 -3.49 -15.70
CA GLY A 30 5.97 -3.69 -15.90
C GLY A 30 5.44 -4.98 -15.23
N VAL A 31 6.15 -6.10 -15.37
CA VAL A 31 5.81 -7.38 -14.72
C VAL A 31 5.89 -7.23 -13.19
N CYS A 32 6.99 -6.66 -12.70
CA CYS A 32 7.21 -6.39 -11.29
C CYS A 32 6.06 -5.57 -10.70
N PHE A 33 5.74 -4.41 -11.28
CA PHE A 33 4.62 -3.59 -10.83
C PHE A 33 3.28 -4.33 -10.88
N ALA A 34 3.03 -5.12 -11.93
CA ALA A 34 1.78 -5.86 -12.07
C ALA A 34 1.62 -6.97 -11.04
N LEU A 35 2.70 -7.66 -10.66
CA LEU A 35 2.70 -8.69 -9.61
C LEU A 35 2.63 -8.06 -8.21
N LEU A 36 3.40 -7.02 -7.94
CA LEU A 36 3.36 -6.31 -6.65
C LEU A 36 1.99 -5.64 -6.40
N ALA A 37 1.33 -5.12 -7.43
CA ALA A 37 -0.04 -4.60 -7.32
C ALA A 37 -1.08 -5.68 -6.95
N ARG A 38 -0.72 -6.96 -7.12
CA ARG A 38 -1.48 -8.14 -6.68
C ARG A 38 -0.99 -8.69 -5.34
N ASP A 39 -0.17 -7.94 -4.61
CA ASP A 39 0.40 -8.29 -3.30
C ASP A 39 1.26 -9.58 -3.32
N VAL A 40 1.87 -9.87 -4.48
CA VAL A 40 2.82 -10.98 -4.66
C VAL A 40 4.11 -10.67 -3.89
N ARG A 41 4.67 -11.67 -3.20
CA ARG A 41 5.94 -11.53 -2.48
C ARG A 41 7.12 -11.18 -3.38
N HIS A 42 8.02 -10.32 -2.90
CA HIS A 42 9.19 -9.86 -3.66
C HIS A 42 10.13 -10.99 -4.08
N ASP A 43 10.27 -12.04 -3.27
CA ASP A 43 11.11 -13.19 -3.59
C ASP A 43 10.55 -14.02 -4.75
N LEU A 44 9.23 -14.19 -4.83
CA LEU A 44 8.57 -14.88 -5.94
C LEU A 44 8.61 -14.05 -7.23
N VAL A 45 8.41 -12.73 -7.14
CA VAL A 45 8.59 -11.83 -8.30
C VAL A 45 10.02 -11.92 -8.85
N ARG A 46 11.01 -11.90 -7.95
CA ARG A 46 12.42 -12.06 -8.34
C ARG A 46 12.68 -13.44 -8.97
N GLU A 47 12.18 -14.51 -8.36
CA GLU A 47 12.34 -15.88 -8.89
C GLU A 47 11.78 -15.99 -10.31
N ASP A 48 10.58 -15.47 -10.58
CA ASP A 48 9.98 -15.47 -11.93
C ASP A 48 10.82 -14.64 -12.92
N LEU A 49 11.24 -13.44 -12.52
CA LEU A 49 12.06 -12.57 -13.37
C LEU A 49 13.45 -13.17 -13.65
N GLU A 50 14.06 -13.88 -12.69
CA GLU A 50 15.33 -14.58 -12.88
C GLU A 50 15.17 -15.72 -13.91
N GLN A 51 14.07 -16.49 -13.84
CA GLN A 51 13.76 -17.55 -14.81
C GLN A 51 13.50 -16.97 -16.21
N VAL A 52 12.72 -15.90 -16.31
CA VAL A 52 12.45 -15.22 -17.60
C VAL A 52 13.75 -14.67 -18.19
N LEU A 53 14.59 -14.04 -17.38
CA LEU A 53 15.87 -13.47 -17.82
C LEU A 53 16.81 -14.54 -18.39
N GLU A 54 16.83 -15.74 -17.81
CA GLU A 54 17.59 -16.88 -18.33
C GLU A 54 17.15 -17.24 -19.75
N VAL A 55 15.83 -17.34 -19.98
CA VAL A 55 15.28 -17.65 -21.31
C VAL A 55 15.56 -16.53 -22.31
N VAL A 56 15.44 -15.26 -21.92
CA VAL A 56 15.75 -14.11 -22.78
C VAL A 56 17.23 -14.12 -23.20
N ARG A 57 18.15 -14.47 -22.30
CA ARG A 57 19.58 -14.58 -22.61
C ARG A 57 19.91 -15.73 -23.54
N GLU A 58 19.18 -16.84 -23.45
CA GLU A 58 19.39 -18.00 -24.31
C GLU A 58 18.79 -17.79 -25.72
N ALA A 59 17.60 -17.19 -25.79
CA ALA A 59 16.90 -16.96 -27.05
C ALA A 59 17.38 -15.70 -27.80
N GLU A 60 17.97 -14.73 -27.10
CA GLU A 60 18.32 -13.39 -27.61
C GLU A 60 17.14 -12.59 -28.21
N ASP A 61 15.90 -13.03 -27.96
CA ASP A 61 14.65 -12.40 -28.40
C ASP A 61 14.03 -11.51 -27.32
N SER A 62 13.15 -10.59 -27.74
CA SER A 62 12.48 -9.69 -26.79
C SER A 62 11.57 -10.46 -25.81
N PRO A 63 11.58 -10.14 -24.51
CA PRO A 63 10.68 -10.76 -23.55
C PRO A 63 9.21 -10.54 -23.91
N GLU A 64 8.86 -9.42 -24.57
CA GLU A 64 7.50 -9.18 -25.03
C GLU A 64 7.09 -10.14 -26.17
N GLN A 65 8.04 -10.57 -27.01
CA GLN A 65 7.76 -11.57 -28.04
C GLN A 65 7.66 -12.98 -27.49
N LEU A 66 8.52 -13.31 -26.52
CA LEU A 66 8.59 -14.64 -25.90
C LEU A 66 7.43 -14.90 -24.93
N PHE A 67 7.06 -13.91 -24.13
CA PHE A 67 6.11 -14.04 -23.01
C PHE A 67 4.87 -13.14 -23.15
N GLY A 68 4.79 -12.35 -24.22
CA GLY A 68 3.70 -11.40 -24.42
C GLY A 68 3.85 -10.13 -23.56
N PRO A 69 2.81 -9.27 -23.55
CA PRO A 69 2.80 -8.05 -22.76
C PRO A 69 2.98 -8.33 -21.27
N ALA A 70 3.78 -7.49 -20.59
CA ALA A 70 4.12 -7.65 -19.18
C ALA A 70 2.92 -7.89 -18.23
N ARG A 71 1.77 -7.26 -18.51
CA ARG A 71 0.54 -7.43 -17.70
C ARG A 71 -0.13 -8.79 -17.90
N GLU A 72 -0.03 -9.35 -19.10
CA GLU A 72 -0.60 -10.66 -19.45
C GLU A 72 0.26 -11.75 -18.81
N HIS A 73 1.58 -11.70 -19.00
CA HIS A 73 2.53 -12.58 -18.31
C HIS A 73 2.31 -12.57 -16.78
N ALA A 74 2.26 -11.39 -16.16
CA ALA A 74 2.00 -11.28 -14.72
C ALA A 74 0.64 -11.88 -14.28
N ALA A 75 -0.38 -11.81 -15.13
CA ALA A 75 -1.68 -12.42 -14.84
C ALA A 75 -1.61 -13.95 -14.93
N GLU A 76 -0.92 -14.49 -15.92
CA GLU A 76 -0.71 -15.92 -16.11
C GLU A 76 0.13 -16.54 -15.00
N VAL A 77 1.25 -15.90 -14.63
CA VAL A 77 2.10 -16.29 -13.52
C VAL A 77 1.31 -16.33 -12.21
N SER A 78 0.54 -15.28 -11.93
CA SER A 78 -0.30 -15.21 -10.74
C SER A 78 -1.38 -16.30 -10.74
N ALA A 79 -2.02 -16.59 -11.88
CA ALA A 79 -3.03 -17.64 -11.98
C ALA A 79 -2.41 -19.04 -11.79
N ARG A 80 -1.21 -19.26 -12.34
CA ARG A 80 -0.45 -20.50 -12.16
C ARG A 80 -0.10 -20.73 -10.69
N TRP A 81 0.46 -19.73 -10.01
CA TRP A 81 0.78 -19.85 -8.59
C TRP A 81 -0.45 -20.03 -7.69
N ASP A 82 -1.55 -19.34 -8.00
CA ASP A 82 -2.83 -19.55 -7.32
C ASP A 82 -3.33 -21.00 -7.50
N ALA A 83 -3.20 -21.58 -8.71
CA ALA A 83 -3.57 -22.97 -8.99
C ALA A 83 -2.65 -24.00 -8.31
N GLU A 84 -1.36 -23.68 -8.17
CA GLU A 84 -0.38 -24.49 -7.44
C GLU A 84 -0.52 -24.39 -5.92
N GLY A 85 -1.37 -23.49 -5.41
CA GLY A 85 -1.51 -23.22 -3.98
C GLY A 85 -0.23 -22.65 -3.36
N ARG A 86 0.65 -22.03 -4.17
CA ARG A 86 1.81 -21.32 -3.64
C ARG A 86 1.31 -20.18 -2.75
N ALA A 87 1.96 -19.98 -1.61
CA ALA A 87 1.70 -18.85 -0.74
C ALA A 87 2.24 -17.56 -1.40
N VAL A 88 1.50 -17.05 -2.38
CA VAL A 88 1.88 -15.91 -3.23
C VAL A 88 1.99 -14.61 -2.42
N TRP A 89 1.37 -14.59 -1.24
CA TRP A 89 1.04 -13.37 -0.51
C TRP A 89 2.10 -12.98 0.51
N SER A 90 2.54 -11.73 0.44
CA SER A 90 3.34 -11.17 1.51
C SER A 90 2.46 -10.89 2.72
N LEU A 91 2.68 -11.64 3.79
CA LEU A 91 2.19 -11.29 5.13
C LEU A 91 3.15 -10.35 5.87
N GLU A 92 4.24 -9.90 5.22
CA GLU A 92 5.10 -8.80 5.69
C GLU A 92 4.34 -7.48 5.54
N GLY A 93 3.23 -7.39 6.27
CA GLY A 93 2.36 -6.24 6.32
C GLY A 93 2.14 -5.81 7.76
N VAL A 94 3.09 -6.05 8.67
CA VAL A 94 3.14 -5.21 9.86
C VAL A 94 3.78 -3.92 9.39
N ALA A 95 2.97 -2.97 8.91
CA ALA A 95 3.47 -1.62 8.76
C ALA A 95 3.91 -1.21 10.16
N SER A 96 5.23 -1.22 10.40
CA SER A 96 5.73 -0.71 11.64
C SER A 96 5.25 0.73 11.74
N VAL A 97 5.08 1.27 12.96
CA VAL A 97 4.72 2.69 13.13
C VAL A 97 5.62 3.57 12.27
N ARG A 98 6.88 3.15 12.14
CA ARG A 98 7.88 3.77 11.31
C ARG A 98 7.59 3.65 9.81
N ASP A 99 7.28 2.49 9.26
CA ASP A 99 6.99 2.32 7.81
C ASP A 99 5.78 3.16 7.41
N ALA A 100 4.80 3.23 8.29
CA ALA A 100 3.65 4.06 8.04
C ALA A 100 3.94 5.55 8.23
N VAL A 101 4.80 5.95 9.19
CA VAL A 101 5.30 7.34 9.25
C VAL A 101 6.06 7.68 7.96
N ALA A 102 6.94 6.80 7.47
CA ALA A 102 7.66 6.98 6.20
C ALA A 102 6.68 7.09 5.03
N THR A 103 5.70 6.18 4.93
CA THR A 103 4.61 6.25 3.95
C THR A 103 3.84 7.57 4.05
N GLY A 104 3.55 8.02 5.27
CA GLY A 104 2.91 9.32 5.53
C GLY A 104 3.72 10.49 5.03
N LEU A 105 5.02 10.48 5.29
CA LEU A 105 5.95 11.51 4.80
C LEU A 105 6.01 11.51 3.27
N TYR A 106 6.03 10.33 2.62
CA TYR A 106 5.99 10.25 1.15
C TYR A 106 4.67 10.76 0.58
N LEU A 107 3.53 10.38 1.16
CA LEU A 107 2.21 10.88 0.75
C LEU A 107 2.09 12.39 0.96
N SER A 108 2.61 12.90 2.07
CA SER A 108 2.71 14.33 2.35
C SER A 108 3.57 15.05 1.31
N ALA A 109 4.72 14.48 0.94
CA ALA A 109 5.60 15.05 -0.08
C ALA A 109 4.92 15.10 -1.46
N ILE A 110 4.22 14.03 -1.85
CA ILE A 110 3.46 13.96 -3.10
C ILE A 110 2.34 15.01 -3.09
N ALA A 111 1.60 15.13 -1.99
CA ALA A 111 0.54 16.12 -1.85
C ALA A 111 1.10 17.55 -1.95
N ALA A 112 2.19 17.85 -1.24
CA ALA A 112 2.87 19.15 -1.29
C ALA A 112 3.38 19.48 -2.71
N ALA A 113 3.98 18.51 -3.40
CA ALA A 113 4.42 18.67 -4.79
C ALA A 113 3.26 18.89 -5.77
N GLY A 114 2.14 18.19 -5.58
CA GLY A 114 0.93 18.36 -6.38
C GLY A 114 0.31 19.75 -6.21
N VAL A 115 0.20 20.22 -4.98
CA VAL A 115 -0.26 21.58 -4.65
C VAL A 115 0.64 22.63 -5.29
N TRP A 116 1.96 22.45 -5.18
CA TRP A 116 2.94 23.32 -5.80
C TRP A 116 2.77 23.41 -7.32
N LEU A 117 2.64 22.26 -7.98
CA LEU A 117 2.46 22.18 -9.42
C LEU A 117 1.16 22.88 -9.87
N VAL A 118 0.06 22.69 -9.13
CA VAL A 118 -1.22 23.35 -9.44
C VAL A 118 -1.11 24.87 -9.35
N GLY A 119 -0.50 25.40 -8.28
CA GLY A 119 -0.33 26.86 -8.15
C GLY A 119 0.58 27.43 -9.25
N LEU A 120 1.65 26.73 -9.63
CA LEU A 120 2.46 27.14 -10.79
C LEU A 120 1.66 27.21 -12.09
N LEU A 121 0.83 26.20 -12.36
CA LEU A 121 0.00 26.15 -13.57
C LEU A 121 -1.07 27.25 -13.58
N ARG A 122 -1.52 27.69 -12.40
CA ARG A 122 -2.47 28.80 -12.23
C ARG A 122 -1.81 30.18 -12.23
N GLY A 123 -0.48 30.25 -12.24
CA GLY A 123 0.26 31.50 -12.09
C GLY A 123 0.11 32.13 -10.70
N GLU A 124 -0.26 31.35 -9.69
CA GLU A 124 -0.40 31.81 -8.31
C GLU A 124 1.01 32.00 -7.70
N SER A 125 1.34 33.23 -7.35
CA SER A 125 2.61 33.57 -6.69
C SER A 125 2.50 33.68 -5.17
N SER A 126 1.28 33.77 -4.64
CA SER A 126 0.98 33.90 -3.22
C SER A 126 0.68 32.54 -2.60
N TRP A 127 1.49 32.14 -1.62
CA TRP A 127 1.34 30.87 -0.91
C TRP A 127 1.07 31.13 0.57
N THR A 128 0.05 30.48 1.14
CA THR A 128 -0.36 30.66 2.55
C THR A 128 0.10 29.50 3.44
N ILE A 129 0.11 29.66 4.77
CA ILE A 129 0.40 28.58 5.75
C ILE A 129 -0.51 27.37 5.51
N ALA A 130 -1.74 27.61 5.04
CA ALA A 130 -2.68 26.56 4.71
C ALA A 130 -2.12 25.53 3.71
N HIS A 131 -1.23 25.95 2.80
CA HIS A 131 -0.58 25.06 1.84
C HIS A 131 0.47 24.16 2.49
N LEU A 132 1.24 24.68 3.46
CA LEU A 132 2.19 23.89 4.26
C LEU A 132 1.44 22.91 5.18
N LEU A 133 0.30 23.33 5.75
CA LEU A 133 -0.55 22.45 6.56
C LEU A 133 -1.19 21.32 5.75
N LEU A 134 -1.29 21.45 4.42
CA LEU A 134 -1.76 20.37 3.56
C LEU A 134 -0.78 19.18 3.58
N ALA A 135 0.52 19.41 3.78
CA ALA A 135 1.48 18.34 3.99
C ALA A 135 1.19 17.57 5.30
N CYS A 136 0.60 18.20 6.33
CA CYS A 136 0.18 17.48 7.54
C CYS A 136 -0.97 16.48 7.27
N VAL A 137 -1.71 16.62 6.16
CA VAL A 137 -2.79 15.68 5.79
C VAL A 137 -2.23 14.30 5.45
N GLY A 138 -1.08 14.21 4.79
CA GLY A 138 -0.44 12.91 4.50
C GLY A 138 0.01 12.19 5.78
N LEU A 139 0.54 12.94 6.76
CA LEU A 139 0.87 12.43 8.09
C LEU A 139 -0.37 11.96 8.86
N ALA A 140 -1.46 12.74 8.79
CA ALA A 140 -2.76 12.36 9.36
C ALA A 140 -3.31 11.07 8.75
N GLY A 141 -3.25 10.95 7.42
CA GLY A 141 -3.66 9.76 6.68
C GLY A 141 -2.86 8.52 7.07
N ALA A 142 -1.53 8.65 7.16
CA ALA A 142 -0.66 7.59 7.65
C ALA A 142 -0.91 7.20 9.10
N ALA A 143 -1.08 8.19 10.00
CA ALA A 143 -1.43 7.92 11.38
C ALA A 143 -2.75 7.15 11.48
N GLY A 144 -3.75 7.55 10.69
CA GLY A 144 -5.02 6.83 10.54
C GLY A 144 -4.83 5.40 10.06
N TYR A 145 -3.97 5.18 9.06
CA TYR A 145 -3.64 3.85 8.55
C TYR A 145 -2.94 2.96 9.58
N VAL A 146 -1.94 3.47 10.31
CA VAL A 146 -1.29 2.74 11.42
C VAL A 146 -2.30 2.34 12.47
N PHE A 147 -3.13 3.30 12.84
CA PHE A 147 -4.09 3.13 13.91
C PHE A 147 -5.13 2.07 13.52
N TRP A 148 -5.60 2.13 12.28
CA TRP A 148 -6.43 1.10 11.67
C TRP A 148 -5.76 -0.28 11.69
N ASP A 149 -4.54 -0.43 11.16
CA ASP A 149 -3.84 -1.73 11.12
C ASP A 149 -3.62 -2.30 12.53
N ARG A 150 -3.20 -1.47 13.48
CA ARG A 150 -3.02 -1.90 14.88
C ARG A 150 -4.31 -2.34 15.55
N ILE A 151 -5.39 -1.57 15.36
CA ILE A 151 -6.67 -1.86 16.04
C ILE A 151 -7.38 -3.04 15.37
N SER A 152 -7.42 -3.09 14.04
CA SER A 152 -8.09 -4.18 13.30
C SER A 152 -7.50 -5.56 13.60
N ARG A 153 -6.21 -5.64 13.95
CA ARG A 153 -5.59 -6.90 14.39
C ARG A 153 -6.05 -7.35 15.78
N ARG A 154 -6.29 -6.41 16.69
CA ARG A 154 -6.58 -6.69 18.11
C ARG A 154 -8.07 -6.65 18.46
N ARG A 155 -8.86 -5.96 17.66
CA ARG A 155 -10.27 -5.68 17.91
C ARG A 155 -11.10 -6.01 16.68
N THR A 156 -12.42 -5.93 16.83
CA THR A 156 -13.36 -6.12 15.72
C THR A 156 -13.22 -5.00 14.69
N THR A 157 -13.60 -5.29 13.45
CA THR A 157 -13.58 -4.32 12.35
C THR A 157 -14.38 -3.06 12.70
N ALA A 158 -15.52 -3.21 13.38
CA ALA A 158 -16.36 -2.08 13.80
C ALA A 158 -15.63 -1.11 14.76
N VAL A 159 -14.88 -1.64 15.73
CA VAL A 159 -14.09 -0.83 16.66
C VAL A 159 -12.96 -0.12 15.91
N ALA A 160 -12.30 -0.80 14.96
CA ALA A 160 -11.27 -0.18 14.12
C ALA A 160 -11.84 0.97 13.28
N VAL A 161 -13.04 0.81 12.72
CA VAL A 161 -13.72 1.87 11.92
C VAL A 161 -14.02 3.07 12.79
N LEU A 162 -14.68 2.86 13.94
CA LEU A 162 -15.05 3.95 14.85
C LEU A 162 -13.83 4.69 15.38
N ALA A 163 -12.78 3.96 15.77
CA ALA A 163 -11.56 4.55 16.29
C ALA A 163 -10.82 5.36 15.22
N THR A 164 -10.73 4.83 13.99
CA THR A 164 -10.09 5.53 12.86
C THR A 164 -10.91 6.75 12.46
N ALA A 165 -12.23 6.64 12.40
CA ALA A 165 -13.13 7.75 12.12
C ALA A 165 -12.99 8.85 13.18
N ALA A 166 -12.89 8.51 14.46
CA ALA A 166 -12.68 9.48 15.54
C ALA A 166 -11.34 10.23 15.40
N VAL A 167 -10.26 9.53 15.02
CA VAL A 167 -8.95 10.16 14.77
C VAL A 167 -9.02 11.12 13.58
N VAL A 168 -9.60 10.68 12.46
CA VAL A 168 -9.74 11.51 11.26
C VAL A 168 -10.61 12.72 11.53
N LEU A 169 -11.77 12.55 12.18
CA LEU A 169 -12.65 13.66 12.56
C LEU A 169 -11.96 14.62 13.53
N GLY A 170 -11.25 14.11 14.53
CA GLY A 170 -10.50 14.94 15.47
C GLY A 170 -9.42 15.79 14.78
N LEU A 171 -8.69 15.19 13.84
CA LEU A 171 -7.69 15.89 13.02
C LEU A 171 -8.35 16.94 12.12
N SER A 172 -9.46 16.61 11.45
CA SER A 172 -10.20 17.57 10.63
C SER A 172 -10.74 18.74 11.43
N VAL A 173 -11.28 18.49 12.64
CA VAL A 173 -11.78 19.55 13.54
C VAL A 173 -10.65 20.41 14.09
N ALA A 174 -9.46 19.85 14.31
CA ALA A 174 -8.29 20.62 14.76
C ALA A 174 -7.66 21.45 13.63
N LEU A 175 -7.54 20.87 12.43
CA LEU A 175 -6.90 21.52 11.28
C LEU A 175 -7.83 22.52 10.59
N GLY A 176 -9.14 22.27 10.54
CA GLY A 176 -10.11 23.12 9.84
C GLY A 176 -10.10 24.59 10.29
N PRO A 177 -10.25 24.90 11.60
CA PRO A 177 -10.17 26.27 12.10
C PRO A 177 -8.81 26.91 11.85
N LEU A 178 -7.72 26.14 11.94
CA LEU A 178 -6.37 26.65 11.66
C LEU A 178 -6.22 27.04 10.18
N LEU A 179 -6.75 26.22 9.26
CA LEU A 179 -6.78 26.52 7.83
C LEU A 179 -7.63 27.77 7.56
N MET A 180 -8.83 27.90 8.17
CA MET A 180 -9.67 29.09 8.01
C MET A 180 -8.99 30.36 8.55
N LEU A 181 -8.37 30.30 9.73
CA LEU A 181 -7.69 31.43 10.35
C LEU A 181 -6.44 31.88 9.55
N THR A 182 -5.83 30.98 8.80
CA THR A 182 -4.60 31.25 8.03
C THR A 182 -4.85 31.48 6.54
N HIS A 183 -6.10 31.36 6.07
CA HIS A 183 -6.46 31.54 4.67
C HIS A 183 -6.30 32.99 4.22
N ASP A 184 -6.86 33.93 4.98
CA ASP A 184 -6.86 35.37 4.65
C ASP A 184 -5.66 36.14 5.21
N ALA A 185 -4.79 35.45 5.96
CA ALA A 185 -3.62 36.03 6.61
C ALA A 185 -2.34 35.54 5.93
N PRO A 186 -1.89 36.18 4.82
CA PRO A 186 -0.56 35.95 4.29
C PRO A 186 0.46 36.45 5.32
N TRP A 187 0.90 35.55 6.21
CA TRP A 187 1.92 35.80 7.22
C TRP A 187 3.25 36.33 6.64
N ALA A 188 3.49 36.07 5.36
CA ALA A 188 4.50 36.74 4.55
C ALA A 188 4.18 36.55 3.06
N GLU A 189 4.26 37.62 2.25
CA GLU A 189 4.43 37.57 0.80
C GLU A 189 5.85 37.08 0.48
N VAL A 190 6.22 35.90 0.99
CA VAL A 190 7.46 35.27 0.53
C VAL A 190 7.22 34.94 -0.95
N PRO A 191 8.21 35.13 -1.84
CA PRO A 191 8.26 34.41 -3.10
C PRO A 191 8.42 32.91 -2.77
N GLY A 192 7.36 32.31 -2.21
CA GLY A 192 7.37 31.10 -1.38
C GLY A 192 7.17 29.84 -2.19
N ALA A 193 7.13 29.96 -3.51
CA ALA A 193 7.05 28.82 -4.42
C ALA A 193 8.20 27.83 -4.19
N TRP A 194 9.36 28.23 -3.65
CA TRP A 194 10.45 27.29 -3.35
C TRP A 194 10.27 26.53 -2.03
N LEU A 195 9.37 26.94 -1.13
CA LEU A 195 9.20 26.29 0.18
C LEU A 195 8.54 24.91 0.07
N LEU A 196 7.54 24.75 -0.80
CA LEU A 196 6.86 23.47 -1.03
C LEU A 196 7.78 22.38 -1.61
N PRO A 197 8.62 22.62 -2.63
CA PRO A 197 9.57 21.62 -3.09
C PRO A 197 10.66 21.32 -2.05
N VAL A 198 11.08 22.31 -1.24
CA VAL A 198 12.01 22.07 -0.12
C VAL A 198 11.36 21.21 0.96
N GLU A 199 10.10 21.47 1.31
CA GLU A 199 9.32 20.65 2.22
C GLU A 199 9.16 19.22 1.69
N ALA A 200 8.76 19.06 0.43
CA ALA A 200 8.63 17.74 -0.20
C ALA A 200 9.97 16.98 -0.18
N ALA A 201 11.08 17.65 -0.48
CA ALA A 201 12.41 17.05 -0.41
C ALA A 201 12.80 16.66 1.03
N ALA A 202 12.48 17.50 2.02
CA ALA A 202 12.76 17.22 3.43
C ALA A 202 11.94 16.03 3.94
N LEU A 203 10.64 15.96 3.59
CA LEU A 203 9.76 14.85 3.91
C LEU A 203 10.23 13.54 3.26
N CYS A 204 10.61 13.57 1.99
CA CYS A 204 11.19 12.42 1.30
C CYS A 204 12.51 11.96 1.94
N ALA A 205 13.41 12.89 2.27
CA ALA A 205 14.67 12.57 2.93
C ALA A 205 14.46 11.94 4.31
N ALA A 206 13.49 12.46 5.08
CA ALA A 206 13.11 11.91 6.37
C ALA A 206 12.52 10.49 6.22
N GLY A 207 11.66 10.25 5.23
CA GLY A 207 11.16 8.92 4.88
C GLY A 207 12.29 7.93 4.58
N LEU A 208 13.23 8.32 3.70
CA LEU A 208 14.36 7.48 3.32
C LEU A 208 15.30 7.16 4.49
N ALA A 209 15.52 8.12 5.39
CA ALA A 209 16.30 7.90 6.60
C ALA A 209 15.60 6.90 7.54
N LEU A 210 14.27 6.95 7.61
CA LEU A 210 13.48 5.99 8.35
C LEU A 210 13.55 4.60 7.69
N ASP A 211 13.44 4.47 6.38
CA ASP A 211 13.50 3.14 5.76
C ASP A 211 14.87 2.47 5.96
N ARG A 212 15.96 3.22 5.78
CA ARG A 212 17.33 2.68 5.92
C ARG A 212 17.62 2.09 7.29
N ALA A 213 17.26 2.78 8.37
CA ALA A 213 17.53 2.27 9.71
C ALA A 213 16.49 1.23 10.19
N ALA A 214 15.53 0.82 9.36
CA ALA A 214 14.64 -0.32 9.62
C ALA A 214 15.27 -1.64 9.16
N THR A 215 16.01 -1.62 8.05
CA THR A 215 16.72 -2.79 7.50
C THR A 215 17.68 -3.43 8.51
N ASP A 216 18.24 -2.63 9.44
CA ASP A 216 19.22 -3.09 10.42
C ASP A 216 18.62 -3.88 11.60
N ARG A 217 17.29 -3.88 11.81
CA ARG A 217 16.66 -4.50 13.01
C ARG A 217 15.82 -5.75 12.74
N ALA A 218 15.62 -6.14 11.49
CA ALA A 218 14.73 -7.26 11.14
C ALA A 218 15.28 -8.66 11.54
N ALA A 219 16.45 -8.74 12.18
CA ALA A 219 17.10 -10.01 12.53
C ALA A 219 16.82 -10.53 13.96
N GLY A 220 15.89 -9.94 14.72
CA GLY A 220 15.63 -10.35 16.11
C GLY A 220 14.14 -10.53 16.45
N ASP A 221 13.81 -11.72 16.97
CA ASP A 221 12.59 -12.18 17.68
C ASP A 221 11.71 -13.18 16.91
N SER A 222 11.33 -14.37 17.42
CA SER A 222 11.37 -14.93 18.79
C SER A 222 11.62 -16.46 18.73
N ALA A 223 12.43 -16.99 19.64
CA ALA A 223 12.91 -18.39 19.66
C ALA A 223 11.99 -19.39 20.40
N GLY A 224 10.67 -19.17 20.41
CA GLY A 224 9.72 -20.05 21.12
C GLY A 224 8.58 -20.51 20.22
N SER A 225 8.20 -21.79 20.31
CA SER A 225 7.00 -22.30 19.64
C SER A 225 5.75 -21.67 20.29
N PRO A 226 4.86 -21.00 19.52
CA PRO A 226 3.68 -20.34 20.07
C PRO A 226 2.70 -21.38 20.63
N THR A 227 1.99 -21.03 21.69
CA THR A 227 0.86 -21.84 22.19
C THR A 227 -0.31 -21.82 21.19
N ASP A 228 -1.22 -22.80 21.24
CA ASP A 228 -2.38 -22.86 20.34
C ASP A 228 -3.28 -21.61 20.42
N GLU A 229 -3.39 -21.01 21.60
CA GLU A 229 -4.15 -19.77 21.80
C GLU A 229 -3.42 -18.56 21.18
N GLU A 230 -2.10 -18.50 21.29
CA GLU A 230 -1.29 -17.47 20.62
C GLU A 230 -1.30 -17.65 19.11
N TRP A 231 -1.23 -18.89 18.64
CA TRP A 231 -1.32 -19.24 17.22
C TRP A 231 -2.66 -18.76 16.65
N ALA A 232 -3.78 -19.10 17.31
CA ALA A 232 -5.11 -18.72 16.88
C ALA A 232 -5.32 -17.19 16.91
N ARG A 233 -4.82 -16.51 17.95
CA ARG A 233 -4.87 -15.06 18.06
C ARG A 233 -4.05 -14.38 16.97
N ARG A 234 -2.87 -14.91 16.66
CA ARG A 234 -1.96 -14.41 15.61
C ARG A 234 -2.56 -14.63 14.23
N LEU A 235 -3.10 -15.82 13.95
CA LEU A 235 -3.85 -16.10 12.72
C LEU A 235 -5.04 -15.13 12.56
N GLY A 236 -5.83 -14.93 13.62
CA GLY A 236 -6.94 -13.99 13.60
C GLY A 236 -6.52 -12.55 13.26
N GLY A 237 -5.37 -12.10 13.78
CA GLY A 237 -4.79 -10.81 13.42
C GLY A 237 -4.35 -10.73 11.95
N LEU A 238 -3.69 -11.76 11.45
CA LEU A 238 -3.23 -11.85 10.05
C LEU A 238 -4.40 -11.85 9.06
N LEU A 239 -5.48 -12.57 9.36
CA LEU A 239 -6.65 -12.67 8.48
C LEU A 239 -7.51 -11.39 8.48
N ARG A 240 -7.54 -10.62 9.58
CA ARG A 240 -8.25 -9.33 9.66
C ARG A 240 -7.52 -8.18 9.00
N GLY A 241 -6.18 -8.17 9.09
CA GLY A 241 -5.35 -7.11 8.49
C GLY A 241 -5.27 -7.26 6.96
N PRO A 242 -4.17 -7.79 6.39
CA PRO A 242 -4.01 -7.93 4.94
C PRO A 242 -5.02 -8.88 4.29
N GLY A 243 -5.63 -9.80 5.05
CA GLY A 243 -6.53 -10.83 4.52
C GLY A 243 -7.92 -10.33 4.10
N TRP A 244 -8.32 -9.11 4.46
CA TRP A 244 -9.62 -8.50 4.14
C TRP A 244 -10.84 -9.39 4.45
N ARG A 245 -10.77 -10.29 5.44
CA ARG A 245 -11.90 -11.17 5.82
C ARG A 245 -12.80 -10.56 6.87
N SER A 246 -14.09 -10.93 6.87
CA SER A 246 -15.04 -10.51 7.89
C SER A 246 -14.71 -11.16 9.23
N ASP A 247 -15.04 -10.48 10.35
CA ASP A 247 -14.78 -11.02 11.69
C ASP A 247 -15.42 -12.40 11.90
N ALA A 248 -16.62 -12.62 11.33
CA ALA A 248 -17.30 -13.91 11.32
C ALA A 248 -16.49 -14.99 10.58
N ARG A 249 -16.03 -14.70 9.36
CA ARG A 249 -15.24 -15.66 8.57
C ARG A 249 -13.88 -15.97 9.20
N VAL A 250 -13.26 -14.97 9.84
CA VAL A 250 -12.04 -15.21 10.62
C VAL A 250 -12.33 -16.15 11.80
N GLY A 251 -13.45 -15.95 12.50
CA GLY A 251 -13.88 -16.85 13.57
C GLY A 251 -14.11 -18.29 13.10
N GLU A 252 -14.79 -18.46 11.96
CA GLU A 252 -15.01 -19.76 11.33
C GLU A 252 -13.69 -20.48 11.01
N LEU A 253 -12.76 -19.80 10.32
CA LEU A 253 -11.47 -20.40 9.92
C LEU A 253 -10.61 -20.81 11.12
N VAL A 254 -10.60 -19.99 12.19
CA VAL A 254 -9.89 -20.33 13.42
C VAL A 254 -10.55 -21.52 14.13
N ALA A 255 -11.88 -21.59 14.13
CA ALA A 255 -12.61 -22.72 14.72
C ALA A 255 -12.40 -24.01 13.91
N GLU A 256 -12.39 -23.93 12.58
CA GLU A 256 -12.13 -25.05 11.67
C GLU A 256 -10.71 -25.62 11.86
N ALA A 257 -9.70 -24.74 11.94
CA ALA A 257 -8.32 -25.16 12.23
C ALA A 257 -8.21 -25.84 13.60
N ARG A 258 -8.88 -25.31 14.63
CA ARG A 258 -8.93 -25.92 15.96
C ARG A 258 -9.60 -27.30 15.96
N SER A 259 -10.70 -27.46 15.21
CA SER A 259 -11.38 -28.75 15.07
C SER A 259 -10.46 -29.79 14.44
N HIS A 260 -9.78 -29.45 13.34
CA HIS A 260 -8.86 -30.37 12.65
C HIS A 260 -7.68 -30.79 13.53
N ALA A 261 -7.07 -29.84 14.25
CA ALA A 261 -5.97 -30.15 15.17
C ALA A 261 -6.44 -31.07 16.32
N ALA A 262 -7.64 -30.80 16.87
CA ALA A 262 -8.23 -31.63 17.91
C ALA A 262 -8.59 -33.06 17.42
N GLU A 263 -9.13 -33.19 16.21
CA GLU A 263 -9.44 -34.47 15.57
C GLU A 263 -8.16 -35.30 15.30
N GLY A 264 -7.07 -34.63 14.92
CA GLY A 264 -5.76 -35.24 14.73
C GLY A 264 -4.96 -35.48 16.00
N GLY A 265 -5.41 -34.98 17.16
CA GLY A 265 -4.69 -35.04 18.43
C GLY A 265 -3.34 -34.30 18.43
N ARG A 266 -3.15 -33.34 17.53
CA ARG A 266 -1.92 -32.56 17.34
C ARG A 266 -2.14 -31.11 17.76
N SER A 267 -1.06 -30.40 18.10
CA SER A 267 -1.13 -28.94 18.29
C SER A 267 -1.32 -28.22 16.95
N LEU A 268 -1.81 -26.98 16.97
CA LEU A 268 -1.99 -26.18 15.74
C LEU A 268 -0.66 -25.94 15.02
N VAL A 269 0.44 -25.80 15.76
CA VAL A 269 1.79 -25.63 15.21
C VAL A 269 2.27 -26.91 14.52
N GLU A 270 1.99 -28.09 15.08
CA GLU A 270 2.40 -29.37 14.48
C GLU A 270 1.57 -29.73 13.24
N GLU A 271 0.27 -29.41 13.24
CA GLU A 271 -0.63 -29.69 12.12
C GLU A 271 -0.40 -28.73 10.95
N PHE A 272 -0.33 -27.43 11.23
CA PHE A 272 -0.39 -26.38 10.21
C PHE A 272 0.90 -25.57 10.07
N GLY A 273 1.88 -25.78 10.95
CA GLY A 273 3.10 -25.00 10.98
C GLY A 273 2.89 -23.59 11.55
N ARG A 274 3.62 -22.62 11.00
CA ARG A 274 3.53 -21.23 11.45
C ARG A 274 2.18 -20.63 11.03
N PRO A 275 1.58 -19.75 11.87
CA PRO A 275 0.31 -19.11 11.52
C PRO A 275 0.44 -18.21 10.28
N GLU A 276 1.63 -17.68 9.99
CA GLU A 276 1.91 -16.96 8.75
C GLU A 276 1.77 -17.87 7.52
N ASP A 277 2.41 -19.03 7.52
CA ASP A 277 2.39 -19.95 6.37
C ASP A 277 0.95 -20.42 6.09
N TYR A 278 0.19 -20.72 7.14
CA TYR A 278 -1.22 -21.07 7.02
C TYR A 278 -2.08 -19.92 6.49
N ALA A 279 -1.92 -18.71 7.02
CA ALA A 279 -2.65 -17.53 6.55
C ALA A 279 -2.34 -17.21 5.08
N ALA A 280 -1.09 -17.39 4.65
CA ALA A 280 -0.65 -17.13 3.29
C ALA A 280 -1.27 -18.13 2.29
N ARG A 281 -1.48 -19.39 2.69
CA ARG A 281 -2.20 -20.40 1.88
C ARG A 281 -3.67 -20.06 1.67
N LEU A 282 -4.31 -19.40 2.63
CA LEU A 282 -5.71 -19.02 2.51
C LEU A 282 -5.94 -17.89 1.50
N GLY A 283 -4.90 -17.11 1.16
CA GLY A 283 -4.99 -15.90 0.31
C GLY A 283 -5.89 -14.81 0.92
N PRO A 284 -5.99 -13.60 0.35
CA PRO A 284 -6.92 -12.56 0.77
C PRO A 284 -8.28 -12.68 0.07
N ASP A 285 -9.30 -12.11 0.69
CA ASP A 285 -10.61 -11.91 0.06
C ASP A 285 -10.57 -10.71 -0.90
N ARG A 286 -10.11 -10.96 -2.14
CA ARG A 286 -9.98 -9.94 -3.20
C ARG A 286 -11.31 -9.23 -3.48
N ALA A 287 -12.43 -9.95 -3.44
CA ALA A 287 -13.75 -9.39 -3.70
C ALA A 287 -14.15 -8.40 -2.60
N ARG A 288 -13.93 -8.75 -1.33
CA ARG A 288 -14.19 -7.83 -0.22
C ARG A 288 -13.23 -6.64 -0.23
N ARG A 289 -11.96 -6.85 -0.53
CA ARG A 289 -10.98 -5.75 -0.71
C ARG A 289 -11.48 -4.75 -1.76
N ARG A 290 -11.84 -5.22 -2.95
CA ARG A 290 -12.35 -4.38 -4.04
C ARG A 290 -13.59 -3.59 -3.64
N ARG A 291 -14.56 -4.22 -2.97
CA ARG A 291 -15.76 -3.53 -2.45
C ARG A 291 -15.40 -2.45 -1.42
N LEU A 292 -14.45 -2.73 -0.53
CA LEU A 292 -14.01 -1.77 0.48
C LEU A 292 -13.23 -0.60 -0.13
N VAL A 293 -12.33 -0.88 -1.07
CA VAL A 293 -11.58 0.15 -1.83
C VAL A 293 -12.55 1.00 -2.65
N GLY A 294 -13.48 0.37 -3.37
CA GLY A 294 -14.54 1.07 -4.11
C GLY A 294 -15.38 1.97 -3.20
N ALA A 295 -15.82 1.46 -2.04
CA ALA A 295 -16.54 2.26 -1.05
C ALA A 295 -15.69 3.41 -0.49
N ALA A 296 -14.40 3.16 -0.20
CA ALA A 296 -13.48 4.17 0.29
C ALA A 296 -13.23 5.28 -0.74
N LEU A 297 -13.24 4.98 -2.04
CA LEU A 297 -13.15 5.96 -3.13
C LEU A 297 -14.44 6.78 -3.32
N LEU A 298 -15.60 6.23 -2.99
CA LEU A 298 -16.87 6.95 -3.04
C LEU A 298 -16.98 8.05 -1.98
N VAL A 299 -16.33 7.88 -0.82
CA VAL A 299 -16.33 8.89 0.25
C VAL A 299 -15.73 10.24 -0.20
N PRO A 300 -14.48 10.31 -0.71
CA PRO A 300 -13.93 11.55 -1.24
C PRO A 300 -14.69 12.03 -2.48
N ALA A 301 -15.23 11.14 -3.32
CA ALA A 301 -16.07 11.55 -4.45
C ALA A 301 -17.33 12.31 -3.99
N GLY A 302 -18.04 11.78 -2.99
CA GLY A 302 -19.21 12.42 -2.39
C GLY A 302 -18.86 13.72 -1.66
N LEU A 303 -17.75 13.73 -0.91
CA LEU A 303 -17.24 14.94 -0.27
C LEU A 303 -16.87 16.03 -1.29
N SER A 304 -16.27 15.65 -2.42
CA SER A 304 -15.94 16.59 -3.50
C SER A 304 -17.21 17.24 -4.05
N LEU A 305 -18.25 16.45 -4.30
CA LEU A 305 -19.53 16.98 -4.78
C LEU A 305 -20.20 17.89 -3.74
N LEU A 306 -20.07 17.57 -2.45
CA LEU A 306 -20.71 18.32 -1.36
C LEU A 306 -19.98 19.63 -1.04
N LEU A 307 -18.64 19.62 -1.04
CA LEU A 307 -17.82 20.79 -0.72
C LEU A 307 -17.74 21.80 -1.87
N PHE A 308 -17.88 21.33 -3.11
CA PHE A 308 -17.82 22.17 -4.31
C PHE A 308 -19.17 22.26 -5.04
N ALA A 309 -20.29 22.09 -4.32
CA ALA A 309 -21.63 22.17 -4.89
C ALA A 309 -21.96 23.59 -5.37
N ASP A 310 -21.51 24.61 -4.63
CA ASP A 310 -21.82 26.02 -4.91
C ASP A 310 -20.91 26.62 -6.00
N GLU A 311 -19.66 26.17 -6.07
CA GLU A 311 -18.73 26.51 -7.14
C GLU A 311 -18.79 25.42 -8.23
N HIS A 312 -19.66 25.61 -9.23
CA HIS A 312 -19.80 24.74 -10.41
C HIS A 312 -18.54 24.72 -11.30
N SER A 313 -17.38 24.39 -10.72
CA SER A 313 -16.15 24.22 -11.45
C SER A 313 -16.17 22.86 -12.16
N TRP A 314 -15.87 22.84 -13.45
CA TRP A 314 -15.70 21.60 -14.20
C TRP A 314 -14.65 20.65 -13.57
N ASN A 315 -13.76 21.21 -12.74
CA ASN A 315 -12.73 20.46 -12.03
C ASN A 315 -13.30 19.57 -10.92
N SER A 316 -14.27 20.05 -10.13
CA SER A 316 -14.88 19.25 -9.06
C SER A 316 -15.74 18.11 -9.63
N LEU A 317 -16.48 18.38 -10.71
CA LEU A 317 -17.22 17.37 -11.46
C LEU A 317 -16.27 16.35 -12.12
N GLY A 318 -15.15 16.80 -12.69
CA GLY A 318 -14.13 15.94 -13.27
C GLY A 318 -13.50 15.01 -12.23
N LEU A 319 -13.12 15.54 -11.06
CA LEU A 319 -12.55 14.76 -9.97
C LEU A 319 -13.55 13.76 -9.39
N ALA A 320 -14.78 14.19 -9.10
CA ALA A 320 -15.84 13.31 -8.62
C ALA A 320 -16.18 12.22 -9.64
N GLY A 321 -16.24 12.57 -10.92
CA GLY A 321 -16.42 11.62 -12.03
C GLY A 321 -15.29 10.60 -12.13
N LEU A 322 -14.03 11.05 -12.00
CA LEU A 322 -12.86 10.17 -11.99
C LEU A 322 -12.87 9.21 -10.80
N LEU A 323 -13.09 9.73 -9.58
CA LEU A 323 -13.17 8.92 -8.37
C LEU A 323 -14.35 7.92 -8.43
N GLY A 324 -15.50 8.36 -8.93
CA GLY A 324 -16.67 7.51 -9.14
C GLY A 324 -16.42 6.43 -10.20
N TRP A 325 -15.74 6.77 -11.29
CA TRP A 325 -15.33 5.81 -12.33
C TRP A 325 -14.32 4.78 -11.79
N MET A 326 -13.33 5.22 -11.02
CA MET A 326 -12.38 4.31 -10.36
C MET A 326 -13.11 3.38 -9.37
N ALA A 327 -14.01 3.91 -8.55
CA ALA A 327 -14.83 3.09 -7.65
C ALA A 327 -15.65 2.05 -8.42
N TRP A 328 -16.32 2.46 -9.50
CA TRP A 328 -17.10 1.57 -10.35
C TRP A 328 -16.25 0.49 -11.03
N ARG A 329 -15.04 0.84 -11.47
CA ARG A 329 -14.08 -0.12 -12.05
C ARG A 329 -13.70 -1.19 -11.04
N GLU A 330 -13.43 -0.82 -9.80
CA GLU A 330 -13.14 -1.77 -8.72
C GLU A 330 -14.34 -2.66 -8.38
N TYR A 331 -15.58 -2.18 -8.55
CA TYR A 331 -16.78 -3.01 -8.37
C TYR A 331 -17.03 -4.01 -9.51
N ARG A 332 -16.62 -3.69 -10.74
CA ARG A 332 -16.86 -4.55 -11.92
C ARG A 332 -15.76 -5.58 -12.18
N GLY A 333 -14.53 -5.29 -11.76
CA GLY A 333 -13.40 -6.20 -11.91
C GLY A 333 -13.48 -7.36 -10.93
#